data_AF-A0A7W6HW36-F1
#
_entry.id   AF-A0A7W6HW36-F1
#
_cell.length_a   1.000
_cell.length_b   1.000
_cell.length_c   1.000
_cell.angle_alpha   90.00
_cell.angle_beta   90.00
_cell.angle_gamma   90.00
#
_symmetry.space_group_name_H-M   'P 1'
#
loop_
_entity.id
_entity.type
_entity.pdbx_description
1 polymer ?
#
loop_
_entity_poly.entity_id
_entity_poly.type
_entity_poly.pdbx_seq_one_letter_code
_entity_poly.pdbx_strand_id
1 'polypeptide(L)'
;MKTNSELITLCSNCTALEQGIYKQTAKELDDAIKNNIQDIETLDYIADRLFDTMLGLSGKGECIYLKFIKYLETFDPIAAQRRKDDYEDSLDYKVHIAYAAARLAKELHKGQVDKAGKDYFEGHLSYVGGHGFSWKEKTVGFLHDAAEDTDYSVKEIIRMLKKVMVNWKNDYNDDWIYDFTDIIISFPNDKHHKLTKAEWDEIEEALNLINSHTAASREVYIERFRGHQLAINVKLNDLRNNMDISRLPYPTEKDLKRVERYKKEYDALLQMLQEFQYDIKM
;
A
#
# COMPACT_ATOMS: atom_id res chain seq x y z
N MET A 1 17.00 5.05 -39.35
CA MET A 1 17.10 3.58 -39.17
C MET A 1 18.39 3.11 -38.46
N LYS A 2 19.18 3.97 -37.78
CA LYS A 2 20.33 3.54 -36.93
C LYS A 2 19.98 3.33 -35.44
N THR A 3 18.82 3.80 -35.01
CA THR A 3 18.44 3.88 -33.58
C THR A 3 18.02 2.56 -32.95
N ASN A 4 17.37 1.64 -33.69
CA ASN A 4 16.90 0.36 -33.12
C ASN A 4 18.04 -0.63 -32.81
N SER A 5 19.10 -0.67 -33.63
CA SER A 5 20.22 -1.61 -33.40
C SER A 5 21.04 -1.23 -32.16
N GLU A 6 21.24 0.07 -31.94
CA GLU A 6 21.95 0.59 -30.77
C GLU A 6 21.12 0.38 -29.49
N LEU A 7 19.80 0.62 -29.55
CA LEU A 7 18.86 0.31 -28.46
C LEU A 7 18.83 -1.18 -28.11
N ILE A 8 18.73 -2.07 -29.10
CA ILE A 8 18.75 -3.53 -28.87
C ILE A 8 20.07 -3.96 -28.22
N THR A 9 21.19 -3.42 -28.68
CA THR A 9 22.51 -3.73 -28.11
C THR A 9 22.63 -3.22 -26.68
N LEU A 10 22.15 -2.00 -26.40
CA LEU A 10 22.13 -1.42 -25.06
C LEU A 10 21.27 -2.27 -24.11
N CYS A 11 20.03 -2.61 -24.51
CA CYS A 11 19.14 -3.47 -23.72
C CYS A 11 19.79 -4.84 -23.45
N SER A 12 20.41 -5.44 -24.47
CA SER A 12 21.09 -6.74 -24.32
C SER A 12 22.25 -6.69 -23.32
N ASN A 13 23.04 -5.60 -23.35
CA ASN A 13 24.12 -5.38 -22.40
C ASN A 13 23.61 -5.14 -20.98
N CYS A 14 22.52 -4.38 -20.81
CA CYS A 14 21.88 -4.17 -19.51
C CYS A 14 21.38 -5.50 -18.92
N THR A 15 20.67 -6.31 -19.72
CA THR A 15 20.20 -7.63 -19.29
C THR A 15 21.35 -8.57 -18.93
N ALA A 16 22.46 -8.54 -19.68
CA ALA A 16 23.64 -9.34 -19.36
C ALA A 16 24.30 -8.89 -18.03
N LEU A 17 24.33 -7.59 -17.76
CA LEU A 17 24.82 -7.02 -16.51
C LEU A 17 23.93 -7.43 -15.32
N GLU A 18 22.61 -7.27 -15.45
CA GLU A 18 21.61 -7.70 -14.45
C GLU A 18 21.74 -9.20 -14.15
N GLN A 19 21.89 -10.04 -15.18
CA GLN A 19 22.12 -11.47 -14.99
C GLN A 19 23.44 -11.78 -14.28
N GLY A 20 24.49 -11.00 -14.51
CA GLY A 20 25.77 -11.12 -13.83
C GLY A 20 25.65 -10.79 -12.34
N ILE A 21 25.02 -9.65 -12.04
CA ILE A 21 24.75 -9.20 -10.66
C ILE A 21 23.89 -10.24 -9.95
N TYR A 22 22.78 -10.67 -10.55
CA TYR A 22 21.92 -11.72 -10.00
C TYR A 22 22.69 -12.99 -9.63
N LYS A 23 23.50 -13.54 -10.55
CA LYS A 23 24.23 -14.80 -10.30
C LYS A 23 25.18 -14.66 -9.13
N GLN A 24 25.86 -13.52 -9.04
CA GLN A 24 26.79 -13.23 -7.97
C GLN A 24 26.06 -13.08 -6.64
N THR A 25 25.02 -12.26 -6.58
CA THR A 25 24.24 -12.00 -5.35
C THR A 25 23.50 -13.26 -4.87
N ALA A 26 22.91 -14.03 -5.78
CA ALA A 26 22.27 -15.32 -5.48
C ALA A 26 23.25 -16.30 -4.82
N LYS A 27 24.49 -16.36 -5.32
CA LYS A 27 25.54 -17.20 -4.75
C LYS A 27 25.96 -16.70 -3.37
N GLU A 28 26.14 -15.40 -3.20
CA GLU A 28 26.45 -14.77 -1.91
C GLU A 28 25.40 -15.13 -0.85
N LEU A 29 24.12 -15.05 -1.20
CA LEU A 29 23.03 -15.37 -0.29
C LEU A 29 22.98 -16.86 0.06
N ASP A 30 23.10 -17.74 -0.94
CA ASP A 30 23.16 -19.19 -0.72
C ASP A 30 24.36 -19.58 0.16
N ASP A 31 25.52 -18.95 -0.05
CA ASP A 31 26.72 -19.22 0.73
C ASP A 31 26.59 -18.64 2.17
N ALA A 32 25.95 -17.48 2.36
CA ALA A 32 25.65 -16.96 3.69
C ALA A 32 24.73 -17.91 4.49
N ILE A 33 23.68 -18.42 3.84
CA ILE A 33 22.76 -19.42 4.43
C ILE A 33 23.51 -20.71 4.79
N LYS A 34 24.34 -21.25 3.89
CA LYS A 34 25.13 -22.47 4.14
C LYS A 34 26.12 -22.31 5.30
N ASN A 35 26.70 -21.12 5.46
CA ASN A 35 27.62 -20.81 6.55
C ASN A 35 26.90 -20.39 7.85
N ASN A 36 25.56 -20.50 7.90
CA ASN A 36 24.74 -20.18 9.06
C ASN A 36 24.96 -18.75 9.58
N ILE A 37 25.11 -17.78 8.67
CA ILE A 37 25.14 -16.36 9.02
C ILE A 37 23.75 -15.97 9.55
N GLN A 38 23.69 -15.32 10.71
CA GLN A 38 22.44 -14.86 11.34
C GLN A 38 22.42 -13.34 11.57
N ASP A 39 23.45 -12.63 11.08
CA ASP A 39 23.46 -11.17 11.07
C ASP A 39 22.47 -10.66 10.02
N ILE A 40 21.36 -10.09 10.49
CA ILE A 40 20.21 -9.70 9.65
C ILE A 40 20.64 -8.60 8.67
N GLU A 41 21.39 -7.59 9.13
CA GLU A 41 21.84 -6.48 8.28
C GLU A 41 22.68 -6.99 7.08
N THR A 42 23.58 -7.94 7.32
CA THR A 42 24.35 -8.58 6.25
C THR A 42 23.46 -9.34 5.28
N LEU A 43 22.49 -10.11 5.79
CA LEU A 43 21.60 -10.90 4.94
C LEU A 43 20.69 -9.99 4.10
N ASP A 44 20.13 -8.93 4.68
CA ASP A 44 19.30 -7.95 3.97
C ASP A 44 20.10 -7.23 2.90
N TYR A 45 21.32 -6.79 3.20
CA TYR A 45 22.19 -6.14 2.21
C TYR A 45 22.40 -7.00 0.95
N ILE A 46 22.51 -8.32 1.12
CA ILE A 46 22.61 -9.26 -0.01
C ILE A 46 21.23 -9.45 -0.66
N ALA A 47 20.17 -9.64 0.12
CA ALA A 47 18.82 -9.88 -0.37
C ALA A 47 18.24 -8.70 -1.18
N ASP A 48 18.49 -7.46 -0.76
CA ASP A 48 18.04 -6.24 -1.44
C ASP A 48 18.65 -6.15 -2.85
N ARG A 49 19.95 -6.42 -2.96
CA ARG A 49 20.64 -6.48 -4.27
C ARG A 49 20.09 -7.60 -5.17
N LEU A 50 19.58 -8.68 -4.58
CA LEU A 50 18.90 -9.74 -5.33
C LEU A 50 17.51 -9.27 -5.78
N PHE A 51 16.77 -8.60 -4.90
CA PHE A 51 15.45 -8.04 -5.17
C PHE A 51 15.47 -7.10 -6.38
N ASP A 52 16.46 -6.20 -6.45
CA ASP A 52 16.62 -5.24 -7.55
C ASP A 52 16.80 -5.90 -8.92
N THR A 53 17.30 -7.14 -8.96
CA THR A 53 17.66 -7.83 -10.21
C THR A 53 16.74 -9.02 -10.54
N MET A 54 15.85 -9.43 -9.64
CA MET A 54 15.10 -10.69 -9.78
C MET A 54 13.85 -10.62 -10.66
N LEU A 55 13.26 -9.44 -10.85
CA LEU A 55 11.99 -9.26 -11.60
C LEU A 55 12.07 -9.77 -13.06
N GLY A 56 13.26 -9.72 -13.68
CA GLY A 56 13.49 -10.15 -15.06
C GLY A 56 13.78 -11.65 -15.26
N LEU A 57 13.78 -12.48 -14.20
CA LEU A 57 14.50 -13.77 -14.22
C LEU A 57 13.63 -15.04 -14.15
N SER A 58 12.43 -14.99 -14.74
CA SER A 58 11.55 -16.17 -14.90
C SER A 58 11.28 -16.94 -13.58
N GLY A 59 11.16 -16.22 -12.46
CA GLY A 59 10.86 -16.79 -11.13
C GLY A 59 12.02 -17.47 -10.40
N LYS A 60 13.24 -17.53 -10.97
CA LYS A 60 14.41 -18.13 -10.28
C LYS A 60 14.91 -17.27 -9.12
N GLY A 61 14.96 -15.96 -9.30
CA GLY A 61 15.35 -15.03 -8.24
C GLY A 61 14.34 -15.00 -7.10
N GLU A 62 13.04 -15.01 -7.42
CA GLU A 62 11.96 -15.18 -6.44
C GLU A 62 12.13 -16.46 -5.61
N CYS A 63 12.43 -17.61 -6.22
CA CYS A 63 12.70 -18.84 -5.47
C CYS A 63 13.84 -18.69 -4.44
N ILE A 64 14.87 -17.92 -4.75
CA ILE A 64 16.03 -17.71 -3.86
C ILE A 64 15.67 -16.72 -2.75
N TYR A 65 14.97 -15.64 -3.09
CA TYR A 65 14.49 -14.67 -2.10
C TYR A 65 13.55 -15.32 -1.07
N LEU A 66 12.64 -16.19 -1.51
CA LEU A 66 11.75 -16.95 -0.64
C LEU A 66 12.50 -17.97 0.24
N LYS A 67 13.63 -18.54 -0.23
CA LYS A 67 14.51 -19.38 0.61
C LYS A 67 15.17 -18.55 1.71
N PHE A 68 15.59 -17.33 1.41
CA PHE A 68 16.13 -16.41 2.40
C PHE A 68 15.09 -16.08 3.49
N ILE A 69 13.86 -15.72 3.11
CA ILE A 69 12.76 -15.51 4.07
C ILE A 69 12.56 -16.75 4.95
N LYS A 70 12.52 -17.94 4.34
CA LYS A 70 12.36 -19.20 5.08
C LYS A 70 13.53 -19.51 6.00
N TYR A 71 14.73 -19.08 5.65
CA TYR A 71 15.90 -19.22 6.50
C TYR A 71 15.85 -18.25 7.69
N LEU A 72 15.47 -16.98 7.47
CA LEU A 72 15.21 -16.03 8.55
C LEU A 72 14.24 -16.61 9.59
N GLU A 73 13.17 -17.27 9.13
CA GLU A 73 12.13 -17.84 10.00
C GLU A 73 12.69 -18.84 11.03
N THR A 74 13.86 -19.45 10.74
CA THR A 74 14.48 -20.43 11.64
C THR A 74 15.11 -19.83 12.89
N PHE A 75 15.42 -18.53 12.90
CA PHE A 75 16.07 -17.85 14.03
C PHE A 75 15.42 -16.51 14.40
N ASP A 76 14.72 -15.87 13.48
CA ASP A 76 13.92 -14.67 13.73
C ASP A 76 12.60 -14.72 12.91
N PRO A 77 11.55 -15.37 13.45
CA PRO A 77 10.24 -15.46 12.81
C PRO A 77 9.58 -14.10 12.55
N ILE A 78 9.88 -13.09 13.37
CA ILE A 78 9.29 -11.75 13.24
C ILE A 78 9.92 -11.03 12.05
N ALA A 79 11.25 -11.05 11.95
CA ALA A 79 11.95 -10.48 10.80
C ALA A 79 11.57 -11.19 9.49
N ALA A 80 11.44 -12.52 9.51
CA ALA A 80 11.01 -13.30 8.36
C ALA A 80 9.61 -12.91 7.87
N GLN A 81 8.64 -12.79 8.79
CA GLN A 81 7.29 -12.36 8.46
C GLN A 81 7.28 -10.95 7.87
N ARG A 82 8.09 -10.01 8.41
CA ARG A 82 8.23 -8.66 7.85
C ARG A 82 8.77 -8.68 6.42
N ARG A 83 9.89 -9.39 6.15
CA ARG A 83 10.44 -9.48 4.77
C ARG A 83 9.46 -10.12 3.80
N LYS A 84 8.65 -11.06 4.28
CA LYS A 84 7.58 -11.65 3.48
C LYS A 84 6.51 -10.62 3.14
N ASP A 85 6.05 -9.85 4.12
CA ASP A 85 5.05 -8.80 3.90
C ASP A 85 5.60 -7.70 2.97
N ASP A 86 6.82 -7.22 3.20
CA ASP A 86 7.52 -6.25 2.35
C ASP A 86 7.66 -6.75 0.90
N TYR A 87 8.01 -8.02 0.73
CA TYR A 87 8.13 -8.68 -0.57
C TYR A 87 6.78 -8.78 -1.29
N GLU A 88 5.73 -9.23 -0.60
CA GLU A 88 4.38 -9.36 -1.17
C GLU A 88 3.79 -8.00 -1.54
N ASP A 89 4.06 -6.96 -0.74
CA ASP A 89 3.66 -5.58 -1.00
C ASP A 89 4.43 -5.01 -2.19
N SER A 90 5.74 -5.21 -2.26
CA SER A 90 6.59 -4.70 -3.36
C SER A 90 6.27 -5.34 -4.72
N LEU A 91 5.74 -6.56 -4.72
CA LEU A 91 5.27 -7.25 -5.93
C LEU A 91 3.79 -7.05 -6.22
N ASP A 92 3.09 -6.24 -5.41
CA ASP A 92 1.68 -5.91 -5.59
C ASP A 92 0.77 -7.15 -5.70
N TYR A 93 1.14 -8.24 -5.02
CA TYR A 93 0.45 -9.54 -5.13
C TYR A 93 -1.03 -9.49 -4.75
N LYS A 94 -1.40 -8.53 -3.88
CA LYS A 94 -2.76 -8.30 -3.40
C LYS A 94 -3.37 -7.00 -3.91
N VAL A 95 -2.79 -6.37 -4.93
CA VAL A 95 -3.30 -5.09 -5.46
C VAL A 95 -4.74 -5.18 -5.97
N HIS A 96 -5.19 -6.37 -6.39
CA HIS A 96 -6.58 -6.62 -6.78
C HIS A 96 -7.59 -6.27 -5.66
N ILE A 97 -7.20 -6.32 -4.38
CA ILE A 97 -8.05 -5.87 -3.28
C ILE A 97 -8.24 -4.35 -3.32
N ALA A 98 -7.21 -3.58 -3.67
CA ALA A 98 -7.31 -2.14 -3.83
C ALA A 98 -8.24 -1.76 -5.00
N TYR A 99 -8.23 -2.51 -6.11
CA TYR A 99 -9.19 -2.35 -7.20
C TYR A 99 -10.63 -2.62 -6.75
N ALA A 100 -10.84 -3.71 -6.01
CA ALA A 100 -12.16 -4.04 -5.47
C ALA A 100 -12.65 -2.95 -4.50
N ALA A 101 -11.75 -2.39 -3.69
CA ALA A 101 -12.03 -1.28 -2.79
C ALA A 101 -12.35 0.02 -3.55
N ALA A 102 -11.60 0.35 -4.60
CA ALA A 102 -11.87 1.51 -5.45
C ALA A 102 -13.23 1.41 -6.14
N ARG A 103 -13.57 0.25 -6.70
CA ARG A 103 -14.91 -0.03 -7.28
C ARG A 103 -16.01 0.13 -6.24
N LEU A 104 -15.83 -0.44 -5.06
CA LEU A 104 -16.79 -0.32 -3.97
C LEU A 104 -16.96 1.13 -3.51
N ALA A 105 -15.87 1.87 -3.33
CA ALA A 105 -15.88 3.28 -2.94
C ALA A 105 -16.64 4.16 -3.95
N LYS A 106 -16.37 3.96 -5.26
CA LYS A 106 -17.07 4.68 -6.34
C LYS A 106 -18.58 4.45 -6.30
N GLU A 107 -19.03 3.23 -5.99
CA GLU A 107 -20.46 2.92 -5.83
C GLU A 107 -21.07 3.48 -4.54
N LEU A 108 -20.35 3.39 -3.42
CA LEU A 108 -20.84 3.88 -2.11
C LEU A 108 -21.02 5.40 -2.09
N HIS A 109 -20.11 6.14 -2.71
CA HIS A 109 -20.12 7.61 -2.74
C HIS A 109 -20.75 8.18 -4.02
N LYS A 110 -21.53 7.36 -4.75
CA LYS A 110 -22.14 7.77 -6.01
C LYS A 110 -23.05 8.99 -5.83
N GLY A 111 -22.72 10.08 -6.53
CA GLY A 111 -23.47 11.34 -6.46
C GLY A 111 -23.06 12.25 -5.30
N GLN A 112 -22.12 11.83 -4.45
CA GLN A 112 -21.48 12.71 -3.48
C GLN A 112 -20.51 13.64 -4.20
N VAL A 113 -20.47 14.90 -3.77
CA VAL A 113 -19.53 15.90 -4.27
C VAL A 113 -18.64 16.40 -3.15
N ASP A 114 -17.40 16.74 -3.49
CA ASP A 114 -16.48 17.38 -2.57
C ASP A 114 -16.82 18.88 -2.36
N LYS A 115 -16.02 19.56 -1.53
CA LYS A 115 -16.20 20.99 -1.25
C LYS A 115 -15.95 21.91 -2.45
N ALA A 116 -15.29 21.41 -3.50
CA ALA A 116 -15.07 22.12 -4.76
C ALA A 116 -16.17 21.82 -5.79
N GLY A 117 -17.15 20.96 -5.46
CA GLY A 117 -18.22 20.54 -6.35
C GLY A 117 -17.82 19.46 -7.36
N LYS A 118 -16.64 18.85 -7.19
CA LYS A 118 -16.18 17.71 -8.00
C LYS A 118 -16.80 16.41 -7.46
N ASP A 119 -16.98 15.41 -8.31
CA ASP A 119 -17.29 14.05 -7.86
C ASP A 119 -16.33 13.63 -6.74
N TYR A 120 -16.87 13.13 -5.64
CA TYR A 120 -16.10 12.92 -4.42
C TYR A 120 -15.06 11.80 -4.57
N PHE A 121 -15.36 10.76 -5.36
CA PHE A 121 -14.38 9.73 -5.68
C PHE A 121 -13.21 10.33 -6.47
N GLU A 122 -13.50 11.09 -7.53
CA GLU A 122 -12.46 11.70 -8.35
C GLU A 122 -11.69 12.84 -7.64
N GLY A 123 -12.34 13.58 -6.74
CA GLY A 123 -11.75 14.74 -6.06
C GLY A 123 -10.95 14.40 -4.82
N HIS A 124 -11.29 13.29 -4.14
CA HIS A 124 -10.72 12.96 -2.84
C HIS A 124 -10.28 11.50 -2.73
N LEU A 125 -11.18 10.52 -2.90
CA LEU A 125 -10.86 9.11 -2.64
C LEU A 125 -9.78 8.56 -3.59
N SER A 126 -9.79 8.99 -4.85
CA SER A 126 -8.76 8.64 -5.84
C SER A 126 -7.37 9.14 -5.42
N TYR A 127 -7.30 10.32 -4.80
CA TYR A 127 -6.05 10.85 -4.27
C TYR A 127 -5.59 10.03 -3.08
N VAL A 128 -6.44 9.85 -2.06
CA VAL A 128 -6.05 9.17 -0.81
C VAL A 128 -5.67 7.72 -1.07
N GLY A 129 -6.48 7.00 -1.83
CA GLY A 129 -6.20 5.62 -2.25
C GLY A 129 -5.01 5.52 -3.20
N GLY A 130 -4.92 6.37 -4.23
CA GLY A 130 -3.83 6.34 -5.23
C GLY A 130 -2.46 6.73 -4.67
N HIS A 131 -2.38 7.51 -3.60
CA HIS A 131 -1.13 7.85 -2.91
C HIS A 131 -0.75 6.85 -1.80
N GLY A 132 -1.53 5.77 -1.62
CA GLY A 132 -1.14 4.67 -0.73
C GLY A 132 0.04 3.90 -1.31
N PHE A 133 1.04 3.61 -0.47
CA PHE A 133 2.23 2.88 -0.90
C PHE A 133 1.92 1.39 -1.10
N SER A 134 1.38 0.73 -0.08
CA SER A 134 1.01 -0.70 -0.13
C SER A 134 -0.42 -0.92 -0.60
N TRP A 135 -0.75 -2.14 -1.01
CA TRP A 135 -2.13 -2.51 -1.33
C TRP A 135 -3.09 -2.29 -0.15
N LYS A 136 -2.62 -2.43 1.10
CA LYS A 136 -3.42 -2.15 2.31
C LYS A 136 -3.71 -0.66 2.43
N GLU A 137 -2.70 0.18 2.27
CA GLU A 137 -2.86 1.65 2.29
C GLU A 137 -3.80 2.11 1.18
N LYS A 138 -3.65 1.58 -0.04
CA LYS A 138 -4.57 1.86 -1.15
C LYS A 138 -5.99 1.41 -0.81
N THR A 139 -6.16 0.19 -0.30
CA THR A 139 -7.47 -0.40 0.07
C THR A 139 -8.18 0.42 1.14
N VAL A 140 -7.51 0.71 2.26
CA VAL A 140 -8.07 1.53 3.34
C VAL A 140 -8.29 2.96 2.86
N GLY A 141 -7.36 3.52 2.09
CA GLY A 141 -7.46 4.87 1.53
C GLY A 141 -8.67 5.08 0.62
N PHE A 142 -9.04 4.11 -0.22
CA PHE A 142 -10.27 4.21 -1.01
C PHE A 142 -11.54 4.15 -0.15
N LEU A 143 -11.52 3.44 0.98
CA LEU A 143 -12.69 3.17 1.81
C LEU A 143 -12.74 4.02 3.09
N HIS A 144 -11.79 4.91 3.29
CA HIS A 144 -11.55 5.54 4.60
C HIS A 144 -12.74 6.35 5.11
N ASP A 145 -13.44 7.05 4.21
CA ASP A 145 -14.62 7.86 4.52
C ASP A 145 -15.94 7.12 4.31
N ALA A 146 -15.93 5.87 3.85
CA ALA A 146 -17.16 5.12 3.57
C ALA A 146 -18.03 4.95 4.84
N ALA A 147 -17.43 4.68 5.99
CA ALA A 147 -18.18 4.55 7.25
C ALA A 147 -18.50 5.89 7.93
N GLU A 148 -17.90 6.99 7.46
CA GLU A 148 -18.11 8.34 7.98
C GLU A 148 -19.23 9.06 7.20
N ASP A 149 -19.22 8.94 5.87
CA ASP A 149 -20.07 9.71 4.96
C ASP A 149 -21.26 8.92 4.39
N THR A 150 -21.38 7.62 4.69
CA THR A 150 -22.49 6.78 4.23
C THR A 150 -23.17 6.06 5.40
N ASP A 151 -24.33 5.43 5.14
CA ASP A 151 -25.11 4.72 6.14
C ASP A 151 -24.53 3.34 6.52
N TYR A 152 -23.36 2.96 5.99
CA TYR A 152 -22.78 1.63 6.20
C TYR A 152 -21.77 1.62 7.36
N SER A 153 -21.86 0.60 8.21
CA SER A 153 -20.81 0.32 9.20
C SER A 153 -19.55 -0.26 8.55
N VAL A 154 -18.40 -0.16 9.24
CA VAL A 154 -17.14 -0.79 8.79
C VAL A 154 -17.33 -2.29 8.52
N LYS A 155 -18.09 -2.99 9.37
CA LYS A 155 -18.38 -4.43 9.18
C LYS A 155 -19.15 -4.72 7.90
N GLU A 156 -20.09 -3.85 7.55
CA GLU A 156 -20.85 -3.96 6.29
C GLU A 156 -19.97 -3.69 5.08
N ILE A 157 -19.12 -2.67 5.15
CA ILE A 157 -18.13 -2.34 4.11
C ILE A 157 -17.19 -3.53 3.88
N ILE A 158 -16.62 -4.12 4.94
CA ILE A 158 -15.78 -5.33 4.84
C ILE A 158 -16.54 -6.49 4.21
N ARG A 159 -17.81 -6.70 4.59
CA ARG A 159 -18.66 -7.74 3.98
C ARG A 159 -18.92 -7.47 2.50
N MET A 160 -19.15 -6.21 2.10
CA MET A 160 -19.34 -5.82 0.70
C MET A 160 -18.07 -6.00 -0.11
N LEU A 161 -16.91 -5.59 0.42
CA LEU A 161 -15.61 -5.80 -0.22
C LEU A 161 -15.32 -7.30 -0.43
N LYS A 162 -15.60 -8.14 0.58
CA LYS A 162 -15.51 -9.60 0.43
C LYS A 162 -16.41 -10.14 -0.68
N LYS A 163 -17.61 -9.58 -0.87
CA LYS A 163 -18.51 -9.97 -1.97
C LYS A 163 -17.97 -9.56 -3.35
N VAL A 164 -17.44 -8.34 -3.47
CA VAL A 164 -16.75 -7.91 -4.71
C VAL A 164 -15.63 -8.90 -5.02
N MET A 165 -14.87 -9.32 -4.01
CA MET A 165 -13.78 -10.29 -4.18
C MET A 165 -14.24 -11.69 -4.58
N VAL A 166 -15.38 -12.17 -4.08
CA VAL A 166 -15.95 -13.45 -4.54
C VAL A 166 -16.33 -13.39 -6.02
N ASN A 167 -16.84 -12.25 -6.47
CA ASN A 167 -17.29 -12.06 -7.85
C ASN A 167 -16.19 -11.63 -8.82
N TRP A 168 -14.97 -11.40 -8.32
CA TRP A 168 -13.81 -11.00 -9.14
C TRP A 168 -13.61 -11.88 -10.38
N LYS A 169 -13.92 -13.19 -10.30
CA LYS A 169 -13.76 -14.14 -11.43
C LYS A 169 -14.98 -14.31 -12.35
N ASN A 170 -16.14 -13.75 -12.00
CA ASN A 170 -17.40 -14.01 -12.71
C ASN A 170 -17.79 -12.90 -13.68
N ASP A 171 -17.18 -11.71 -13.58
CA ASP A 171 -17.35 -10.66 -14.58
C ASP A 171 -16.45 -11.03 -15.78
N TYR A 172 -17.02 -11.70 -16.80
CA TYR A 172 -16.36 -11.96 -18.10
C TYR A 172 -16.00 -10.67 -18.88
N ASN A 173 -16.22 -9.51 -18.28
CA ASN A 173 -15.90 -8.18 -18.82
C ASN A 173 -15.15 -7.37 -17.75
N ASP A 174 -13.86 -7.66 -17.60
CA ASP A 174 -12.93 -6.96 -16.69
C ASP A 174 -12.63 -5.51 -17.12
N ASP A 175 -13.39 -4.95 -18.07
CA ASP A 175 -13.24 -3.58 -18.58
C ASP A 175 -13.19 -2.54 -17.46
N TRP A 176 -13.93 -2.79 -16.37
CA TRP A 176 -13.98 -1.90 -15.21
C TRP A 176 -12.63 -1.73 -14.52
N ILE A 177 -11.69 -2.68 -14.65
CA ILE A 177 -10.34 -2.58 -14.09
C ILE A 177 -9.61 -1.38 -14.70
N TYR A 178 -9.81 -1.12 -16.00
CA TYR A 178 -9.17 -0.01 -16.71
C TYR A 178 -9.63 1.38 -16.21
N ASP A 179 -10.77 1.48 -15.52
CA ASP A 179 -11.18 2.73 -14.86
C ASP A 179 -10.20 3.18 -13.76
N PHE A 180 -9.38 2.26 -13.24
CA PHE A 180 -8.55 2.50 -12.05
C PHE A 180 -7.04 2.36 -12.31
N THR A 181 -6.61 1.99 -13.52
CA THR A 181 -5.19 1.74 -13.83
C THR A 181 -4.32 2.99 -13.67
N ASP A 182 -4.85 4.16 -14.00
CA ASP A 182 -4.13 5.43 -13.86
C ASP A 182 -4.04 5.90 -12.39
N ILE A 183 -4.84 5.31 -11.49
CA ILE A 183 -4.88 5.65 -10.07
C ILE A 183 -4.04 4.67 -9.26
N ILE A 184 -4.18 3.36 -9.52
CA ILE A 184 -3.52 2.30 -8.74
C ILE A 184 -2.10 2.01 -9.27
N ILE A 185 -1.84 2.35 -10.55
CA ILE A 185 -0.55 2.27 -11.27
C ILE A 185 -0.06 0.84 -11.52
N SER A 186 -0.42 -0.12 -10.67
CA SER A 186 -0.03 -1.53 -10.78
C SER A 186 -1.18 -2.40 -11.30
N PHE A 187 -0.90 -3.28 -12.26
CA PHE A 187 -1.90 -4.21 -12.78
C PHE A 187 -2.07 -5.43 -11.86
N PRO A 188 -3.32 -5.93 -11.67
CA PRO A 188 -3.55 -7.19 -10.96
C PRO A 188 -2.81 -8.36 -11.64
N ASN A 189 -2.09 -9.16 -10.85
CA ASN A 189 -1.55 -10.42 -11.32
C ASN A 189 -2.67 -11.42 -11.67
N ASP A 190 -2.39 -12.33 -12.61
CA ASP A 190 -3.30 -13.45 -12.97
C ASP A 190 -3.65 -14.34 -11.77
N LYS A 191 -2.76 -14.39 -10.76
CA LYS A 191 -2.95 -15.12 -9.50
C LYS A 191 -3.53 -14.19 -8.43
N HIS A 192 -4.77 -14.49 -8.01
CA HIS A 192 -5.40 -13.85 -6.85
C HIS A 192 -4.95 -14.46 -5.54
N HIS A 193 -4.24 -13.67 -4.73
CA HIS A 193 -3.85 -14.03 -3.38
C HIS A 193 -4.98 -13.75 -2.39
N LYS A 194 -5.40 -14.78 -1.65
CA LYS A 194 -6.43 -14.62 -0.60
C LYS A 194 -5.82 -13.96 0.62
N LEU A 195 -6.58 -13.05 1.24
CA LEU A 195 -6.24 -12.45 2.51
C LEU A 195 -6.43 -13.45 3.65
N THR A 196 -5.47 -13.43 4.57
CA THR A 196 -5.53 -14.08 5.87
C THR A 196 -6.53 -13.36 6.79
N LYS A 197 -6.86 -13.99 7.92
CA LYS A 197 -7.71 -13.35 8.92
C LYS A 197 -7.05 -12.09 9.50
N ALA A 198 -5.75 -12.16 9.82
CA ALA A 198 -5.00 -11.05 10.41
C ALA A 198 -5.01 -9.81 9.48
N GLU A 199 -4.85 -10.01 8.17
CA GLU A 199 -4.91 -8.90 7.21
C GLU A 199 -6.31 -8.28 7.10
N TRP A 200 -7.37 -9.10 7.17
CA TRP A 200 -8.73 -8.57 7.24
C TRP A 200 -8.99 -7.79 8.53
N ASP A 201 -8.52 -8.32 9.66
CA ASP A 201 -8.68 -7.70 10.97
C ASP A 201 -7.93 -6.35 11.01
N GLU A 202 -6.73 -6.26 10.44
CA GLU A 202 -5.94 -5.01 10.32
C GLU A 202 -6.63 -3.95 9.46
N ILE A 203 -7.21 -4.33 8.32
CA ILE A 203 -7.97 -3.40 7.46
C ILE A 203 -9.23 -2.91 8.20
N GLU A 204 -9.94 -3.81 8.88
CA GLU A 204 -11.12 -3.45 9.68
C GLU A 204 -10.75 -2.52 10.83
N GLU A 205 -9.66 -2.78 11.55
CA GLU A 205 -9.15 -1.93 12.62
C GLU A 205 -8.80 -0.53 12.10
N ALA A 206 -8.06 -0.44 10.99
CA ALA A 206 -7.68 0.84 10.39
C ALA A 206 -8.91 1.68 9.98
N LEU A 207 -9.93 1.07 9.36
CA LEU A 207 -11.17 1.75 8.99
C LEU A 207 -11.95 2.25 10.21
N ASN A 208 -12.00 1.47 11.30
CA ASN A 208 -12.62 1.91 12.55
C ASN A 208 -11.86 3.10 13.17
N LEU A 209 -10.52 3.07 13.15
CA LEU A 209 -9.67 4.15 13.65
C LEU A 209 -9.77 5.43 12.81
N ILE A 210 -10.11 5.35 11.53
CA ILE A 210 -10.26 6.54 10.68
C ILE A 210 -11.65 7.17 10.81
N ASN A 211 -12.70 6.41 11.14
CA ASN A 211 -14.05 6.96 11.31
C ASN A 211 -14.17 7.88 12.53
N SER A 212 -14.18 9.19 12.32
CA SER A 212 -14.14 10.18 13.39
C SER A 212 -15.39 10.24 14.27
N HIS A 213 -16.54 9.77 13.77
CA HIS A 213 -17.79 9.70 14.55
C HIS A 213 -17.72 8.77 15.76
N THR A 214 -16.73 7.88 15.80
CA THR A 214 -16.52 6.95 16.92
C THR A 214 -15.64 7.53 18.03
N ALA A 215 -15.14 8.76 17.88
CA ALA A 215 -14.31 9.42 18.88
C ALA A 215 -15.09 10.50 19.67
N ALA A 216 -14.85 10.56 20.99
CA ALA A 216 -15.52 11.53 21.87
C ALA A 216 -15.03 12.97 21.70
N SER A 217 -13.79 13.16 21.26
CA SER A 217 -13.20 14.46 20.97
C SER A 217 -12.18 14.35 19.84
N ARG A 218 -11.74 15.51 19.31
CA ARG A 218 -10.71 15.53 18.26
C ARG A 218 -9.37 15.03 18.77
N GLU A 219 -9.02 15.36 20.01
CA GLU A 219 -7.78 14.91 20.65
C GLU A 219 -7.79 13.40 20.82
N VAL A 220 -8.90 12.83 21.28
CA VAL A 220 -9.10 11.36 21.36
C VAL A 220 -9.03 10.72 19.97
N TYR A 221 -9.59 11.38 18.96
CA TYR A 221 -9.54 10.91 17.58
C TYR A 221 -8.11 10.82 17.02
N ILE A 222 -7.26 11.81 17.30
CA ILE A 222 -5.87 11.79 16.80
C ILE A 222 -5.02 10.81 17.62
N GLU A 223 -5.20 10.78 18.94
CA GLU A 223 -4.36 9.96 19.82
C GLU A 223 -4.54 8.45 19.58
N ARG A 224 -5.73 7.99 19.19
CA ARG A 224 -5.98 6.56 18.93
C ARG A 224 -5.24 5.98 17.73
N PHE A 225 -4.63 6.81 16.88
CA PHE A 225 -3.81 6.32 15.76
C PHE A 225 -2.46 5.78 16.23
N ARG A 226 -2.03 6.12 17.46
CA ARG A 226 -0.73 5.70 18.02
C ARG A 226 -0.56 4.19 17.95
N GLY A 227 0.56 3.75 17.38
CA GLY A 227 0.88 2.33 17.23
C GLY A 227 0.23 1.63 16.03
N HIS A 228 -0.59 2.32 15.23
CA HIS A 228 -1.26 1.74 14.06
C HIS A 228 -0.77 2.35 12.74
N GLN A 229 0.34 1.83 12.24
CA GLN A 229 1.06 2.29 11.05
C GLN A 229 0.17 2.52 9.81
N LEU A 230 -0.69 1.54 9.47
CA LEU A 230 -1.57 1.60 8.31
C LEU A 230 -2.56 2.78 8.39
N ALA A 231 -3.23 2.95 9.54
CA ALA A 231 -4.17 4.03 9.77
C ALA A 231 -3.48 5.40 9.76
N ILE A 232 -2.27 5.50 10.34
CA ILE A 232 -1.46 6.73 10.31
C ILE A 232 -1.14 7.13 8.86
N ASN A 233 -0.60 6.20 8.05
CA ASN A 233 -0.22 6.49 6.67
C ASN A 233 -1.40 6.97 5.81
N VAL A 234 -2.54 6.28 5.94
CA VAL A 234 -3.76 6.68 5.23
C VAL A 234 -4.23 8.05 5.68
N LYS A 235 -4.22 8.33 7.00
CA LYS A 235 -4.64 9.63 7.52
C LYS A 235 -3.72 10.77 7.10
N LEU A 236 -2.41 10.51 6.99
CA LEU A 236 -1.46 11.48 6.43
C LEU A 236 -1.80 11.82 4.96
N ASN A 237 -2.19 10.84 4.15
CA ASN A 237 -2.63 11.08 2.77
C ASN A 237 -3.95 11.86 2.69
N ASP A 238 -4.93 11.51 3.52
CA ASP A 238 -6.17 12.26 3.68
C ASP A 238 -5.87 13.74 4.02
N LEU A 239 -5.09 13.98 5.07
CA LEU A 239 -4.75 15.35 5.50
C LEU A 239 -3.99 16.12 4.42
N ARG A 240 -3.08 15.48 3.65
CA ARG A 240 -2.39 16.13 2.51
C ARG A 240 -3.38 16.63 1.47
N ASN A 241 -4.33 15.79 1.05
CA ASN A 241 -5.38 16.23 0.12
C ASN A 241 -6.25 17.33 0.74
N ASN A 242 -6.59 17.18 2.02
CA ASN A 242 -7.47 18.10 2.71
C ASN A 242 -6.86 19.48 2.97
N MET A 243 -5.53 19.56 3.08
CA MET A 243 -4.75 20.78 3.23
C MET A 243 -4.48 21.50 1.90
N ASP A 244 -4.72 20.87 0.74
CA ASP A 244 -4.64 21.55 -0.54
C ASP A 244 -5.78 22.57 -0.69
N ILE A 245 -5.49 23.81 -0.30
CA ILE A 245 -6.44 24.92 -0.37
C ILE A 245 -6.66 25.40 -1.81
N SER A 246 -5.75 25.08 -2.74
CA SER A 246 -5.83 25.54 -4.12
C SER A 246 -7.01 24.93 -4.88
N ARG A 247 -7.56 23.80 -4.39
CA ARG A 247 -8.77 23.17 -4.93
C ARG A 247 -10.05 23.99 -4.71
N LEU A 248 -10.05 24.94 -3.76
CA LEU A 248 -11.23 25.74 -3.46
C LEU A 248 -11.22 27.02 -4.31
N PRO A 249 -12.27 27.30 -5.09
CA PRO A 249 -12.31 28.49 -5.95
C PRO A 249 -12.36 29.80 -5.15
N TYR A 250 -12.97 29.77 -3.96
CA TYR A 250 -13.12 30.94 -3.08
C TYR A 250 -12.83 30.56 -1.61
N PRO A 251 -11.55 30.41 -1.22
CA PRO A 251 -11.18 30.03 0.14
C PRO A 251 -11.63 31.06 1.19
N THR A 252 -12.09 30.58 2.35
CA THR A 252 -12.53 31.45 3.46
C THR A 252 -11.57 31.44 4.64
N GLU A 253 -11.72 32.37 5.59
CA GLU A 253 -10.96 32.36 6.85
C GLU A 253 -11.21 31.05 7.65
N LYS A 254 -12.40 30.46 7.54
CA LYS A 254 -12.72 29.16 8.16
C LYS A 254 -11.89 28.03 7.54
N ASP A 255 -11.63 28.09 6.23
CA ASP A 255 -10.78 27.11 5.56
C ASP A 255 -9.33 27.24 5.99
N LEU A 256 -8.80 28.47 6.10
CA LEU A 256 -7.44 28.72 6.59
C LEU A 256 -7.25 28.17 8.02
N LYS A 257 -8.18 28.46 8.93
CA LYS A 257 -8.16 27.90 10.31
C LYS A 257 -8.25 26.38 10.32
N ARG A 258 -9.00 25.78 9.38
CA ARG A 258 -9.08 24.33 9.22
C ARG A 258 -7.74 23.75 8.74
N VAL A 259 -7.07 24.38 7.79
CA VAL A 259 -5.74 23.96 7.30
C VAL A 259 -4.71 24.05 8.42
N GLU A 260 -4.69 25.13 9.22
CA GLU A 260 -3.80 25.25 10.37
C GLU A 260 -4.00 24.12 11.40
N ARG A 261 -5.26 23.73 11.63
CA ARG A 261 -5.58 22.58 12.49
C ARG A 261 -5.08 21.28 11.88
N TYR A 262 -5.39 21.01 10.62
CA TYR A 262 -4.92 19.80 9.93
C TYR A 262 -3.40 19.69 9.90
N LYS A 263 -2.68 20.82 9.81
CA LYS A 263 -1.22 20.83 9.92
C LYS A 263 -0.73 20.32 11.28
N LYS A 264 -1.36 20.75 12.38
CA LYS A 264 -1.01 20.25 13.72
C LYS A 264 -1.32 18.75 13.88
N GLU A 265 -2.45 18.30 13.34
CA GLU A 265 -2.83 16.88 13.33
C GLU A 265 -1.82 16.05 12.51
N TYR A 266 -1.41 16.56 11.36
CA TYR A 266 -0.40 15.94 10.49
C TYR A 266 0.97 15.83 11.18
N ASP A 267 1.43 16.90 11.84
CA ASP A 267 2.69 16.91 12.58
C ASP A 267 2.67 15.90 13.75
N ALA A 268 1.55 15.78 14.47
CA ALA A 268 1.37 14.80 15.54
C ALA A 268 1.42 13.35 15.01
N LEU A 269 0.78 13.08 13.88
CA LEU A 269 0.80 11.76 13.23
C LEU A 269 2.20 11.39 12.72
N LEU A 270 2.96 12.36 12.19
CA LEU A 270 4.36 12.14 11.82
C LEU A 270 5.23 11.80 13.03
N GLN A 271 4.98 12.42 14.18
CA GLN A 271 5.68 12.08 15.41
C GLN A 271 5.36 10.65 15.87
N MET A 272 4.08 10.27 15.88
CA MET A 272 3.64 8.89 16.23
C MET A 272 4.26 7.85 15.28
N LEU A 273 4.36 8.19 14.00
CA LEU A 273 5.00 7.35 12.98
C LEU A 273 6.49 7.13 13.29
N GLN A 274 7.21 8.20 13.65
CA GLN A 274 8.62 8.09 14.03
C GLN A 274 8.79 7.21 15.28
N GLU A 275 7.97 7.44 16.32
CA GLU A 275 7.99 6.65 17.56
C GLU A 275 7.79 5.15 17.29
N PHE A 276 6.82 4.80 16.44
CA PHE A 276 6.59 3.41 16.01
C PHE A 276 7.82 2.80 15.32
N GLN A 277 8.49 3.55 14.44
CA GLN A 277 9.71 3.09 13.77
C GLN A 277 10.89 2.91 14.72
N TYR A 278 10.98 3.69 15.79
CA TYR A 278 12.02 3.54 16.82
C TYR A 278 11.77 2.31 17.70
N ASP A 279 10.53 2.09 18.15
CA ASP A 279 10.17 0.93 18.98
C ASP A 279 10.39 -0.41 18.27
N ILE A 280 10.34 -0.41 16.94
CA ILE A 280 10.57 -1.58 16.09
C ILE A 280 12.06 -1.92 15.90
N LYS A 281 12.95 -0.94 16.08
CA LYS A 281 14.40 -1.09 15.91
C LYS A 281 15.14 -1.50 17.19
N MET A 282 14.48 -1.44 18.35
CA MET A 282 15.00 -1.91 19.64
C MET A 282 14.55 -3.34 19.95
#